data_AF-A0A954H829-F1
#
_entry.id   AF-A0A954H829-F1
#
_cell.length_a   1.000
_cell.length_b   1.000
_cell.length_c   1.000
_cell.angle_alpha   90.00
_cell.angle_beta   90.00
_cell.angle_gamma   90.00
#
_symmetry.space_group_name_H-M   'P 1'
#
loop_
_entity.id
_entity.type
_entity.pdbx_description
1 polymer ?
#
loop_
_entity_poly.entity_id
_entity_poly.type
_entity_poly.pdbx_seq_one_letter_code
_entity_poly.pdbx_strand_id
1 'polypeptide(L)'
;MKFTLPSARRFSFLLCSLAISALFIAPPELIGAETSNQTKAEKPPAEKYAYITIKGSYPEKVAAQGLFGATENTLPKILKQIKTAERDRHLTGVVLKIESPQIGFGTVNELSHAIQQYRESGKKIYAYLDSATLKDYLLASCCDEIIMPESGVVMLLGLRMEIQFYKNLLDKLDIKPDALKVGEYKSAAETISRSEMSPEFREEMEAILDGFYNLIVKQISTSRSLSEEQVQNIIDTGISTMTEAKELGLVDTISYEDELLDRLRKGDPRTEFDKKYGKEKVDTDFSGFGGFIKMMNLMMGVEGKKRASDTAKIAIIYASGPIMPGKSQSGLFGDVMGSDTIVEAIQTAAKDDTVKAIVLRVNSPGGSALASDLM
;
A
#
# COMPACT_ATOMS: atom_id res chain seq x y z
N MET A 1 53.31 11.59 28.80
CA MET A 1 54.14 11.44 27.58
C MET A 1 53.80 12.61 26.67
N LYS A 2 54.66 13.63 26.66
CA LYS A 2 54.53 14.87 25.87
C LYS A 2 55.32 14.68 24.58
N PHE A 3 54.75 15.06 23.44
CA PHE A 3 55.54 15.44 22.27
C PHE A 3 55.04 16.79 21.76
N THR A 4 55.96 17.72 21.69
CA THR A 4 55.83 19.11 21.21
C THR A 4 56.99 19.37 20.27
N LEU A 5 56.75 20.30 19.33
CA LEU A 5 57.67 21.12 18.50
C LEU A 5 58.00 20.61 17.09
N PRO A 6 58.39 21.50 16.13
CA PRO A 6 58.29 22.97 16.08
C PRO A 6 57.79 23.55 14.73
N SER A 7 57.84 24.88 14.71
CA SER A 7 57.35 25.92 13.82
C SER A 7 58.19 26.27 12.58
N ALA A 8 57.57 27.12 11.75
CA ALA A 8 58.13 28.27 11.01
C ALA A 8 58.75 28.06 9.61
N ARG A 9 58.21 28.80 8.62
CA ARG A 9 58.92 29.92 7.97
C ARG A 9 57.99 30.79 7.12
N ARG A 10 58.02 32.10 7.41
CA ARG A 10 57.56 33.22 6.57
C ARG A 10 58.58 33.44 5.46
N PHE A 11 58.13 33.82 4.27
CA PHE A 11 58.93 34.59 3.32
C PHE A 11 58.05 35.70 2.73
N SER A 12 58.47 36.93 2.97
CA SER A 12 57.98 38.16 2.36
C SER A 12 59.19 38.79 1.70
N PHE A 13 59.13 39.13 0.41
CA PHE A 13 60.00 40.14 -0.18
C PHE A 13 59.33 40.82 -1.37
N LEU A 14 59.11 42.12 -1.17
CA LEU A 14 58.96 43.20 -2.14
C LEU A 14 60.09 43.19 -3.18
N LEU A 15 59.80 43.57 -4.44
CA LEU A 15 60.61 44.56 -5.16
C LEU A 15 59.92 45.11 -6.42
N CYS A 16 60.03 46.43 -6.51
CA CYS A 16 59.45 47.37 -7.45
C CYS A 16 59.99 47.31 -8.88
N SER A 17 59.26 48.06 -9.73
CA SER A 17 59.71 48.91 -10.84
C SER A 17 59.64 48.32 -12.25
N LEU A 18 58.76 48.89 -13.07
CA LEU A 18 59.17 49.93 -14.03
C LEU A 18 57.94 50.60 -14.66
N ALA A 19 57.98 51.93 -14.65
CA ALA A 19 57.01 52.83 -15.24
C ALA A 19 57.24 52.94 -16.76
N ILE A 20 56.17 52.95 -17.54
CA ILE A 20 56.13 53.68 -18.82
C ILE A 20 54.78 54.39 -18.90
N SER A 21 54.83 55.71 -18.71
CA SER A 21 53.74 56.65 -18.94
C SER A 21 53.66 56.98 -20.43
N ALA A 22 52.54 56.62 -21.06
CA ALA A 22 52.13 57.16 -22.35
C ALA A 22 50.68 57.64 -22.23
N LEU A 23 50.52 58.96 -22.16
CA LEU A 23 49.25 59.67 -22.33
C LEU A 23 48.77 59.45 -23.76
N PHE A 24 47.64 58.76 -23.94
CA PHE A 24 46.82 58.86 -25.15
C PHE A 24 45.46 59.43 -24.75
N ILE A 25 45.17 60.63 -25.24
CA ILE A 25 43.87 61.28 -25.15
C ILE A 25 42.99 60.62 -26.22
N ALA A 26 42.00 59.84 -25.79
CA ALA A 26 40.93 59.33 -26.64
C ALA A 26 39.62 60.10 -26.36
N PRO A 27 38.81 60.41 -27.39
CA PRO A 27 37.57 61.16 -27.24
C PRO A 27 36.46 60.32 -26.58
N PRO A 28 35.42 60.95 -26.00
CA PRO A 28 34.39 60.25 -25.25
C PRO A 28 33.43 59.52 -26.19
N GLU A 29 33.60 58.21 -26.34
CA GLU A 29 32.58 57.34 -26.91
C GLU A 29 31.55 56.96 -25.83
N LEU A 30 30.28 57.05 -26.24
CA LEU A 30 29.09 56.80 -25.45
C LEU A 30 29.18 55.49 -24.67
N ILE A 31 29.14 55.57 -23.34
CA ILE A 31 28.71 54.47 -22.49
C ILE A 31 27.20 54.32 -22.72
N GLY A 32 26.83 53.51 -23.71
CA GLY A 32 25.53 52.87 -23.75
C GLY A 32 25.46 51.93 -22.55
N ALA A 33 24.69 52.30 -21.54
CA ALA A 33 24.32 51.38 -20.48
C ALA A 33 23.46 50.27 -21.08
N GLU A 34 24.10 49.17 -21.49
CA GLU A 34 23.41 47.89 -21.63
C GLU A 34 22.93 47.50 -20.24
N THR A 35 21.71 47.93 -19.93
CA THR A 35 20.88 47.31 -18.93
C THR A 35 20.64 45.88 -19.41
N SER A 36 21.54 44.98 -19.04
CA SER A 36 21.27 43.55 -19.06
C SER A 36 20.08 43.35 -18.12
N ASN A 37 18.88 43.36 -18.72
CA ASN A 37 17.70 42.79 -18.12
C ASN A 37 17.99 41.30 -18.00
N GLN A 38 18.70 40.91 -16.94
CA GLN A 38 18.64 39.58 -16.40
C GLN A 38 17.20 39.40 -15.95
N THR A 39 16.34 38.98 -16.88
CA THR A 39 15.11 38.27 -16.55
C THR A 39 15.54 37.18 -15.58
N LYS A 40 15.26 37.37 -14.28
CA LYS A 40 15.31 36.30 -13.29
C LYS A 40 14.52 35.16 -13.91
N ALA A 41 15.20 34.12 -14.37
CA ALA A 41 14.53 32.92 -14.84
C ALA A 41 13.59 32.50 -13.71
N GLU A 42 12.29 32.50 -13.99
CA GLU A 42 11.28 32.03 -13.04
C GLU A 42 11.70 30.63 -12.65
N LYS A 43 12.04 30.44 -11.36
CA LYS A 43 12.40 29.12 -10.87
C LYS A 43 11.22 28.20 -11.16
N PRO A 44 11.45 26.99 -11.70
CA PRO A 44 10.38 26.04 -11.95
C PRO A 44 9.53 25.84 -10.69
N PRO A 45 8.22 25.52 -10.85
CA PRO A 45 7.34 25.27 -9.74
C PRO A 45 7.94 24.20 -8.84
N ALA A 46 7.79 24.39 -7.52
CA ALA A 46 8.33 23.46 -6.54
C ALA A 46 7.73 22.07 -6.76
N GLU A 47 8.57 21.03 -6.72
CA GLU A 47 8.11 19.65 -6.85
C GLU A 47 7.25 19.29 -5.64
N LYS A 48 6.18 18.51 -5.86
CA LYS A 48 5.31 18.04 -4.79
C LYS A 48 5.12 16.55 -4.91
N TYR A 49 5.36 15.83 -3.83
CA TYR A 49 5.22 14.39 -3.75
C TYR A 49 4.10 14.04 -2.77
N ALA A 50 3.21 13.14 -3.18
CA ALA A 50 2.32 12.50 -2.23
C ALA A 50 3.13 11.45 -1.47
N TYR A 51 3.08 11.50 -0.13
CA TYR A 51 3.72 10.50 0.71
C TYR A 51 2.65 9.60 1.32
N ILE A 52 2.53 8.39 0.78
CA ILE A 52 1.49 7.43 1.13
C ILE A 52 2.12 6.28 1.91
N THR A 53 1.55 5.93 3.06
CA THR A 53 2.01 4.81 3.89
C THR A 53 1.02 3.66 3.81
N ILE A 54 1.49 2.48 3.39
CA ILE A 54 0.72 1.24 3.41
C ILE A 54 1.13 0.44 4.66
N LYS A 55 0.21 0.34 5.64
CA LYS A 55 0.44 -0.41 6.88
C LYS A 55 -0.87 -0.90 7.50
N GLY A 56 -0.78 -1.84 8.44
CA GLY A 56 -1.94 -2.39 9.13
C GLY A 56 -2.86 -3.17 8.20
N SER A 57 -4.15 -3.27 8.55
CA SER A 57 -5.19 -3.92 7.75
C SER A 57 -5.94 -2.92 6.86
N TYR A 58 -6.54 -3.44 5.79
CA TYR A 58 -7.40 -2.68 4.87
C TYR A 58 -8.71 -3.42 4.65
N PRO A 59 -9.67 -3.34 5.60
CA PRO A 59 -10.94 -4.02 5.45
C PRO A 59 -11.77 -3.43 4.30
N GLU A 60 -12.71 -4.22 3.82
CA GLU A 60 -13.66 -3.84 2.76
C GLU A 60 -14.58 -2.69 3.17
N LYS A 61 -14.95 -2.67 4.45
CA LYS A 61 -15.83 -1.68 5.09
C LYS A 61 -15.20 -1.20 6.39
N VAL A 62 -15.62 -0.03 6.85
CA VAL A 62 -15.25 0.44 8.20
C VAL A 62 -15.95 -0.49 9.20
N ALA A 63 -15.19 -1.23 10.00
CA ALA A 63 -15.75 -1.98 11.12
C ALA A 63 -16.43 -1.00 12.09
N ALA A 64 -17.54 -1.41 12.72
CA ALA A 64 -18.23 -0.58 13.70
C ALA A 64 -17.23 -0.03 14.72
N GLN A 65 -17.21 1.30 14.85
CA GLN A 65 -16.18 2.00 15.61
C GLN A 65 -16.18 1.53 17.07
N GLY A 66 -15.08 0.94 17.51
CA GLY A 66 -14.80 0.85 18.95
C GLY A 66 -14.60 2.25 19.52
N LEU A 67 -14.94 2.45 20.80
CA LEU A 67 -14.86 3.74 21.52
C LEU A 67 -13.48 4.42 21.46
N PHE A 68 -12.44 3.67 21.08
CA PHE A 68 -11.04 4.12 20.93
C PHE A 68 -10.42 3.72 19.58
N GLY A 69 -11.22 3.27 18.61
CA GLY A 69 -10.75 2.82 17.31
C GLY A 69 -10.42 4.01 16.41
N ALA A 70 -9.13 4.19 16.10
CA ALA A 70 -8.74 5.04 14.98
C ALA A 70 -9.53 4.63 13.74
N THR A 71 -10.04 5.59 12.98
CA THR A 71 -10.74 5.32 11.71
C THR A 71 -9.86 4.43 10.83
N GLU A 72 -10.21 3.15 10.71
CA GLU A 72 -9.47 2.21 9.87
C GLU A 72 -9.49 2.70 8.42
N ASN A 73 -8.33 2.69 7.78
CA ASN A 73 -8.25 3.01 6.35
C ASN A 73 -8.74 1.80 5.58
N THR A 74 -9.92 1.87 4.97
CA THR A 74 -10.51 0.77 4.20
C THR A 74 -9.81 0.61 2.85
N LEU A 75 -9.86 -0.60 2.26
CA LEU A 75 -9.31 -0.86 0.93
C LEU A 75 -9.82 0.12 -0.15
N PRO A 76 -11.14 0.42 -0.26
CA PRO A 76 -11.63 1.41 -1.22
C PRO A 76 -11.03 2.82 -1.02
N LYS A 77 -10.76 3.22 0.22
CA LYS A 77 -10.18 4.54 0.53
C LYS A 77 -8.73 4.64 0.05
N ILE A 78 -7.89 3.64 0.34
CA ILE A 78 -6.49 3.64 -0.12
C ILE A 78 -6.38 3.52 -1.64
N LEU A 79 -7.23 2.70 -2.29
CA LEU A 79 -7.29 2.61 -3.75
C LEU A 79 -7.70 3.95 -4.36
N LYS A 80 -8.70 4.62 -3.78
CA LYS A 80 -9.11 5.97 -4.20
C LYS A 80 -8.00 7.00 -3.97
N GLN A 81 -7.23 6.89 -2.89
CA GLN A 81 -6.11 7.77 -2.60
C GLN A 81 -5.02 7.66 -3.69
N ILE A 82 -4.62 6.44 -4.06
CA ILE A 82 -3.67 6.17 -5.15
C ILE A 82 -4.20 6.69 -6.48
N LYS A 83 -5.47 6.39 -6.81
CA LYS A 83 -6.13 6.86 -8.04
C LYS A 83 -6.30 8.38 -8.10
N THR A 84 -6.44 9.04 -6.96
CA THR A 84 -6.47 10.51 -6.89
C THR A 84 -5.07 11.05 -7.14
N ALA A 85 -4.04 10.46 -6.55
CA ALA A 85 -2.64 10.80 -6.83
C ALA A 85 -2.30 10.63 -8.32
N GLU A 86 -2.77 9.57 -8.97
CA GLU A 86 -2.62 9.32 -10.42
C GLU A 86 -3.14 10.50 -11.27
N ARG A 87 -4.25 11.13 -10.86
CA ARG A 87 -4.89 12.21 -11.64
C ARG A 87 -4.47 13.61 -11.22
N ASP A 88 -3.80 13.76 -10.09
CA ASP A 88 -3.35 15.05 -9.59
C ASP A 88 -2.19 15.58 -10.43
N ARG A 89 -2.43 16.70 -11.12
CA ARG A 89 -1.44 17.37 -11.99
C ARG A 89 -0.43 18.20 -11.18
N HIS A 90 -0.71 18.46 -9.91
CA HIS A 90 0.21 19.17 -9.02
C HIS A 90 1.27 18.25 -8.41
N LEU A 91 1.10 16.93 -8.51
CA LEU A 91 2.09 15.97 -8.04
C LEU A 91 3.14 15.67 -9.11
N THR A 92 4.40 15.76 -8.70
CA THR A 92 5.57 15.27 -9.45
C THR A 92 5.65 13.74 -9.38
N GLY A 93 5.29 13.16 -8.23
CA GLY A 93 5.36 11.72 -8.01
C GLY A 93 4.77 11.27 -6.67
N VAL A 94 4.94 9.99 -6.36
CA VAL A 94 4.54 9.37 -5.09
C VAL A 94 5.74 8.73 -4.41
N VAL A 95 5.88 8.94 -3.10
CA VAL A 95 6.69 8.09 -2.21
C VAL A 95 5.73 7.16 -1.49
N LEU A 96 5.89 5.86 -1.72
CA LEU A 96 5.09 4.80 -1.14
C LEU A 96 5.90 4.09 -0.04
N LYS A 97 5.64 4.42 1.22
CA LYS A 97 6.24 3.72 2.36
C LYS A 97 5.43 2.47 2.69
N ILE A 98 6.04 1.30 2.66
CA ILE A 98 5.38 0.03 2.97
C ILE A 98 5.91 -0.47 4.32
N GLU A 99 5.02 -0.61 5.30
CA GLU A 99 5.34 -1.03 6.68
C GLU A 99 4.57 -2.31 7.03
N SER A 100 4.93 -3.44 6.42
CA SER A 100 4.43 -4.78 6.76
C SER A 100 2.91 -4.87 6.95
N PRO A 101 2.10 -4.53 5.91
CA PRO A 101 0.66 -4.54 6.02
C PRO A 101 0.12 -5.95 6.29
N GLN A 102 -0.87 -6.03 7.17
CA GLN A 102 -1.56 -7.26 7.57
C GLN A 102 -2.75 -7.48 6.63
N ILE A 103 -2.45 -7.87 5.39
CA ILE A 103 -3.41 -8.01 4.30
C ILE A 103 -3.34 -9.38 3.61
N GLY A 104 -4.44 -9.79 2.99
CA GLY A 104 -4.53 -11.01 2.17
C GLY A 104 -4.06 -10.78 0.74
N PHE A 105 -3.81 -11.87 -0.02
CA PHE A 105 -3.35 -11.80 -1.41
C PHE A 105 -4.32 -11.07 -2.35
N GLY A 106 -5.64 -11.14 -2.11
CA GLY A 106 -6.62 -10.36 -2.89
C GLY A 106 -6.41 -8.85 -2.76
N THR A 107 -6.17 -8.38 -1.53
CA THR A 107 -5.86 -6.97 -1.26
C THR A 107 -4.51 -6.56 -1.83
N VAL A 108 -3.49 -7.42 -1.73
CA VAL A 108 -2.18 -7.20 -2.39
C VAL A 108 -2.40 -7.04 -3.88
N ASN A 109 -3.19 -7.92 -4.51
CA ASN A 109 -3.47 -7.87 -5.94
C ASN A 109 -4.15 -6.55 -6.36
N GLU A 110 -5.19 -6.10 -5.64
CA GLU A 110 -5.85 -4.82 -5.95
C GLU A 110 -4.92 -3.61 -5.78
N LEU A 111 -4.10 -3.60 -4.73
CA LEU A 111 -3.10 -2.55 -4.52
C LEU A 111 -2.01 -2.58 -5.60
N SER A 112 -1.48 -3.76 -5.94
CA SER A 112 -0.50 -3.95 -7.01
C SER A 112 -1.04 -3.41 -8.34
N HIS A 113 -2.30 -3.72 -8.70
CA HIS A 113 -2.93 -3.18 -9.90
C HIS A 113 -3.06 -1.65 -9.85
N ALA A 114 -3.46 -1.06 -8.71
CA ALA A 114 -3.56 0.39 -8.57
C ALA A 114 -2.19 1.08 -8.67
N ILE A 115 -1.14 0.47 -8.10
CA ILE A 115 0.25 0.96 -8.18
C ILE A 115 0.75 0.88 -9.63
N GLN A 116 0.50 -0.23 -10.33
CA GLN A 116 0.86 -0.39 -11.73
C GLN A 116 0.16 0.64 -12.62
N GLN A 117 -1.15 0.85 -12.45
CA GLN A 117 -1.89 1.90 -13.17
C GLN A 117 -1.34 3.31 -12.89
N TYR A 118 -0.96 3.58 -11.64
CA TYR A 118 -0.29 4.84 -11.31
C TYR A 118 1.02 4.98 -12.10
N ARG A 119 1.87 3.93 -12.11
CA ARG A 119 3.15 3.93 -12.85
C ARG A 119 2.94 4.16 -14.35
N GLU A 120 1.93 3.51 -14.93
CA GLU A 120 1.56 3.65 -16.35
C GLU A 120 1.07 5.06 -16.72
N SER A 121 0.63 5.88 -15.75
CA SER A 121 0.30 7.29 -15.99
C SER A 121 1.51 8.17 -16.35
N GLY A 122 2.73 7.64 -16.20
CA GLY A 122 3.99 8.31 -16.52
C GLY A 122 4.59 9.11 -15.36
N LYS A 123 3.90 9.22 -14.22
CA LYS A 123 4.45 9.80 -13.00
C LYS A 123 5.24 8.76 -12.20
N LYS A 124 6.35 9.19 -11.61
CA LYS A 124 7.22 8.30 -10.83
C LYS A 124 6.61 7.92 -9.49
N ILE A 125 6.78 6.65 -9.12
CA ILE A 125 6.45 6.11 -7.80
C ILE A 125 7.65 5.37 -7.21
N TYR A 126 8.05 5.79 -6.01
CA TYR A 126 9.21 5.28 -5.29
C TYR A 126 8.72 4.46 -4.10
N ALA A 127 9.10 3.19 -4.01
CA ALA A 127 8.85 2.36 -2.84
C ALA A 127 9.97 2.56 -1.81
N TYR A 128 9.62 2.82 -0.56
CA TYR A 128 10.55 2.78 0.56
C TYR A 128 10.12 1.72 1.58
N LEU A 129 11.03 0.83 1.97
CA LEU A 129 10.80 -0.23 2.95
C LEU A 129 12.02 -0.37 3.86
N ASP A 130 11.80 -0.61 5.16
CA ASP A 130 12.90 -0.93 6.08
C ASP A 130 13.35 -2.39 5.94
N SER A 131 12.43 -3.29 5.58
CA SER A 131 12.64 -4.69 5.21
C SER A 131 11.42 -5.17 4.42
N ALA A 132 11.54 -6.27 3.67
CA ALA A 132 10.46 -6.76 2.83
C ALA A 132 10.21 -8.26 3.03
N THR A 133 9.00 -8.64 3.42
CA THR A 133 8.49 -9.99 3.21
C THR A 133 7.84 -10.12 1.84
N LEU A 134 7.44 -11.32 1.43
CA LEU A 134 6.78 -11.56 0.14
C LEU A 134 5.68 -10.54 -0.21
N LYS A 135 4.74 -10.27 0.71
CA LYS A 135 3.62 -9.35 0.43
C LYS A 135 4.07 -7.90 0.30
N ASP A 136 5.04 -7.48 1.11
CA ASP A 136 5.67 -6.15 1.01
C ASP A 136 6.30 -5.99 -0.37
N TYR A 137 7.06 -7.01 -0.79
CA TYR A 137 7.82 -6.99 -2.02
C TYR A 137 6.93 -7.04 -3.26
N LEU A 138 5.82 -7.78 -3.24
CA LEU A 138 4.82 -7.76 -4.32
C LEU A 138 4.27 -6.35 -4.58
N LEU A 139 4.02 -5.58 -3.52
CA LEU A 139 3.62 -4.17 -3.66
C LEU A 139 4.77 -3.30 -4.17
N ALA A 140 5.96 -3.42 -3.56
CA ALA A 140 7.14 -2.63 -3.91
C ALA A 140 7.60 -2.84 -5.34
N SER A 141 7.56 -4.09 -5.82
CA SER A 141 7.96 -4.46 -7.18
C SER A 141 7.10 -3.79 -8.26
N CYS A 142 5.90 -3.32 -7.92
CA CYS A 142 5.06 -2.57 -8.86
C CYS A 142 5.54 -1.12 -9.07
N CYS A 143 6.45 -0.61 -8.24
CA CYS A 143 6.94 0.76 -8.31
C CYS A 143 8.05 0.94 -9.37
N ASP A 144 8.47 2.18 -9.63
CA ASP A 144 9.60 2.47 -10.53
C ASP A 144 10.95 2.17 -9.88
N GLU A 145 11.05 2.38 -8.57
CA GLU A 145 12.28 2.22 -7.81
C GLU A 145 11.97 1.69 -6.41
N ILE A 146 12.73 0.70 -5.96
CA ILE A 146 12.69 0.13 -4.62
C ILE A 146 13.92 0.60 -3.87
N ILE A 147 13.68 1.31 -2.76
CA ILE A 147 14.69 1.88 -1.90
C ILE A 147 14.59 1.25 -0.52
N MET A 148 15.71 0.77 0.00
CA MET A 148 15.80 0.13 1.31
C MET A 148 17.12 0.49 2.02
N PRO A 149 17.16 0.55 3.35
CA PRO A 149 18.38 0.83 4.09
C PRO A 149 19.34 -0.36 4.09
N GLU A 150 20.63 -0.11 4.29
CA GLU A 150 21.69 -1.15 4.29
C GLU A 150 21.45 -2.28 5.31
N SER A 151 20.83 -1.96 6.45
CA SER A 151 20.50 -2.91 7.51
C SER A 151 19.24 -3.75 7.24
N GLY A 152 18.51 -3.45 6.16
CA GLY A 152 17.30 -4.17 5.78
C GLY A 152 17.58 -5.54 5.16
N VAL A 153 16.54 -6.36 5.07
CA VAL A 153 16.58 -7.66 4.38
C VAL A 153 15.38 -7.84 3.47
N VAL A 154 15.58 -8.59 2.39
CA VAL A 154 14.52 -9.06 1.49
C VAL A 154 14.31 -10.54 1.75
N MET A 155 13.12 -10.90 2.23
CA MET A 155 12.73 -12.25 2.62
C MET A 155 11.60 -12.74 1.71
N LEU A 156 11.98 -13.37 0.61
CA LEU A 156 11.06 -13.96 -0.37
C LEU A 156 10.98 -15.47 -0.13
N LEU A 157 10.07 -15.88 0.74
CA LEU A 157 9.82 -17.29 1.00
C LEU A 157 8.75 -17.85 0.08
N GLY A 158 8.85 -19.14 -0.22
CA GLY A 158 7.81 -19.90 -0.92
C GLY A 158 6.51 -19.99 -0.13
N LEU A 159 5.50 -20.60 -0.74
CA LEU A 159 4.19 -20.77 -0.12
C LEU A 159 4.08 -22.11 0.60
N ARG A 160 3.35 -22.12 1.71
CA ARG A 160 2.93 -23.34 2.39
C ARG A 160 1.52 -23.19 2.93
N MET A 161 0.81 -24.30 3.02
CA MET A 161 -0.46 -24.39 3.69
C MET A 161 -0.42 -25.49 4.74
N GLU A 162 -0.93 -25.19 5.92
CA GLU A 162 -0.99 -26.13 7.05
C GLU A 162 -2.45 -26.33 7.42
N ILE A 163 -2.87 -27.60 7.50
CA ILE A 163 -4.23 -27.99 7.86
C ILE A 163 -4.17 -28.93 9.05
N GLN A 164 -4.95 -28.61 10.08
CA GLN A 164 -5.01 -29.39 11.31
C GLN A 164 -6.07 -30.48 11.19
N PHE A 165 -5.74 -31.68 11.67
CA PHE A 165 -6.63 -32.83 11.72
C PHE A 165 -6.85 -33.26 13.17
N TYR A 166 -8.11 -33.43 13.56
CA TYR A 166 -8.53 -33.65 14.94
C TYR A 166 -9.09 -35.05 15.20
N LYS A 167 -9.22 -35.91 14.18
CA LYS A 167 -9.82 -37.25 14.35
C LYS A 167 -9.23 -38.03 15.53
N ASN A 168 -7.91 -38.12 15.63
CA ASN A 168 -7.25 -38.88 16.70
C ASN A 168 -7.47 -38.27 18.09
N LEU A 169 -7.69 -36.95 18.18
CA LEU A 169 -8.08 -36.30 19.43
C LEU A 169 -9.53 -36.66 19.79
N LEU A 170 -10.44 -36.63 18.80
CA LEU A 170 -11.84 -36.96 19.00
C LEU A 170 -12.05 -38.43 19.38
N ASP A 171 -11.32 -39.36 18.76
CA ASP A 171 -11.32 -40.79 19.12
C ASP A 171 -10.93 -41.00 20.60
N LYS A 172 -9.92 -40.26 21.10
CA LYS A 172 -9.50 -40.33 22.52
C LYS A 172 -10.56 -39.82 23.49
N LEU A 173 -11.43 -38.93 23.02
CA LEU A 173 -12.53 -38.37 23.79
C LEU A 173 -13.84 -39.16 23.61
N ASP A 174 -13.81 -40.26 22.85
CA ASP A 174 -14.99 -41.04 22.43
C ASP A 174 -16.05 -40.18 21.71
N ILE A 175 -15.59 -39.15 20.97
CA ILE A 175 -16.43 -38.28 20.15
C ILE A 175 -16.38 -38.78 18.70
N LYS A 176 -17.55 -39.06 18.12
CA LYS A 176 -17.70 -39.49 16.72
C LYS A 176 -18.37 -38.41 15.88
N PRO A 177 -17.64 -37.73 14.98
CA PRO A 177 -18.23 -36.82 14.03
C PRO A 177 -19.20 -37.55 13.09
N ASP A 178 -20.40 -37.00 12.92
CA ASP A 178 -21.30 -37.37 11.84
C ASP A 178 -21.24 -36.27 10.76
N ALA A 179 -20.68 -36.63 9.60
CA ALA A 179 -20.43 -35.70 8.52
C ALA A 179 -20.92 -36.28 7.20
N LEU A 180 -21.88 -35.58 6.57
CA LEU A 180 -22.37 -35.87 5.24
C LEU A 180 -21.65 -34.96 4.23
N LYS A 181 -20.99 -35.55 3.23
CA LYS A 181 -20.39 -34.81 2.11
C LYS A 181 -20.84 -35.39 0.78
N VAL A 182 -21.02 -34.51 -0.20
CA VAL A 182 -21.19 -34.85 -1.61
C VAL A 182 -20.16 -34.04 -2.38
N GLY A 183 -19.37 -34.71 -3.21
CA GLY A 183 -18.23 -34.12 -3.93
C GLY A 183 -16.88 -34.54 -3.33
N GLU A 184 -15.97 -34.96 -4.20
CA GLU A 184 -14.65 -35.48 -3.84
C GLU A 184 -13.80 -34.42 -3.13
N TYR A 185 -13.76 -33.21 -3.70
CA TYR A 185 -13.06 -32.03 -3.17
C TYR A 185 -13.84 -31.27 -2.08
N LYS A 186 -14.93 -31.83 -1.52
CA LYS A 186 -15.60 -31.21 -0.35
C LYS A 186 -14.87 -31.62 0.94
N SER A 187 -13.69 -31.05 1.12
CA SER A 187 -12.65 -31.50 2.05
C SER A 187 -12.78 -31.00 3.51
N ALA A 188 -13.58 -29.97 3.79
CA ALA A 188 -13.68 -29.37 5.13
C ALA A 188 -13.98 -30.38 6.26
N ALA A 189 -14.84 -31.37 6.00
CA ALA A 189 -15.20 -32.40 6.97
C ALA A 189 -14.05 -33.38 7.28
N GLU A 190 -13.02 -33.45 6.43
CA GLU A 190 -11.87 -34.34 6.63
C GLU A 190 -11.05 -33.95 7.84
N THR A 191 -11.01 -32.66 8.18
CA THR A 191 -10.31 -32.14 9.37
C THR A 191 -10.78 -32.78 10.68
N ILE A 192 -12.00 -33.33 10.72
CA ILE A 192 -12.56 -34.01 11.89
C ILE A 192 -12.75 -35.51 11.67
N SER A 193 -12.89 -35.98 10.43
CA SER A 193 -13.14 -37.40 10.12
C SER A 193 -11.88 -38.21 9.76
N ARG A 194 -10.78 -37.54 9.38
CA ARG A 194 -9.51 -38.16 8.98
C ARG A 194 -8.34 -37.67 9.85
N SER A 195 -7.23 -38.39 9.81
CA SER A 195 -5.97 -37.98 10.47
C SER A 195 -5.01 -37.23 9.54
N GLU A 196 -5.29 -37.22 8.24
CA GLU A 196 -4.49 -36.62 7.19
C GLU A 196 -5.35 -36.33 5.95
N MET A 197 -4.83 -35.51 5.04
CA MET A 197 -5.50 -35.18 3.77
C MET A 197 -5.77 -36.43 2.94
N SER A 198 -6.95 -36.52 2.34
CA SER A 198 -7.17 -37.41 1.19
C SER A 198 -6.30 -36.99 -0.01
N PRO A 199 -6.08 -37.88 -1.00
CA PRO A 199 -5.43 -37.52 -2.25
C PRO A 199 -6.09 -36.32 -2.95
N GLU A 200 -7.42 -36.27 -2.95
CA GLU A 200 -8.20 -35.22 -3.60
C GLU A 200 -8.06 -33.89 -2.86
N PHE A 201 -8.09 -33.91 -1.52
CA PHE A 201 -7.84 -32.70 -0.72
C PHE A 201 -6.42 -32.19 -0.92
N ARG A 202 -5.43 -33.09 -0.99
CA ARG A 202 -4.04 -32.71 -1.29
C ARG A 202 -3.92 -32.06 -2.66
N GLU A 203 -4.49 -32.67 -3.69
CA GLU A 203 -4.48 -32.14 -5.06
C GLU A 203 -5.11 -30.74 -5.13
N GLU A 204 -6.27 -30.54 -4.50
CA GLU A 204 -6.94 -29.24 -4.43
C GLU A 204 -6.03 -28.17 -3.79
N MET A 205 -5.39 -28.49 -2.65
CA MET A 205 -4.56 -27.53 -1.92
C MET A 205 -3.27 -27.21 -2.67
N GLU A 206 -2.64 -28.23 -3.28
CA GLU A 206 -1.46 -28.07 -4.13
C GLU A 206 -1.79 -27.21 -5.36
N ALA A 207 -2.90 -27.46 -6.04
CA ALA A 207 -3.33 -26.65 -7.18
C ALA A 207 -3.56 -25.17 -6.83
N ILE A 208 -4.12 -24.89 -5.64
CA ILE A 208 -4.28 -23.51 -5.14
C ILE A 208 -2.91 -22.88 -4.87
N LEU A 209 -2.01 -23.59 -4.20
CA LEU A 209 -0.65 -23.11 -3.91
C LEU A 209 0.14 -22.82 -5.19
N ASP A 210 0.10 -23.73 -6.17
CA ASP A 210 0.74 -23.57 -7.47
C ASP A 210 0.19 -22.36 -8.22
N GLY A 211 -1.13 -22.16 -8.19
CA GLY A 211 -1.78 -20.98 -8.76
C GLY A 211 -1.24 -19.68 -8.17
N PHE A 212 -1.17 -19.57 -6.84
CA PHE A 212 -0.59 -18.39 -6.19
C PHE A 212 0.90 -18.23 -6.47
N TYR A 213 1.68 -19.32 -6.41
CA TYR A 213 3.11 -19.30 -6.63
C TYR A 213 3.46 -18.81 -8.04
N ASN A 214 2.76 -19.32 -9.06
CA ASN A 214 2.93 -18.89 -10.45
C ASN A 214 2.62 -17.41 -10.64
N LEU A 215 1.57 -16.88 -9.99
CA LEU A 215 1.25 -15.45 -10.03
C LEU A 215 2.37 -14.61 -9.40
N ILE A 216 2.92 -15.05 -8.27
CA ILE A 216 4.03 -14.38 -7.58
C ILE A 216 5.27 -14.34 -8.47
N VAL A 217 5.69 -15.50 -8.98
CA VAL A 217 6.88 -15.63 -9.82
C VAL A 217 6.76 -14.74 -11.04
N LYS A 218 5.62 -14.81 -11.73
CA LYS A 218 5.36 -14.01 -12.93
C LYS A 218 5.35 -12.51 -12.65
N GLN A 219 4.74 -12.09 -11.54
CA GLN A 219 4.70 -10.67 -11.15
C GLN A 219 6.10 -10.13 -10.90
N ILE A 220 6.92 -10.83 -10.10
CA ILE A 220 8.29 -10.42 -9.79
C ILE A 220 9.16 -10.47 -11.05
N SER A 221 9.05 -11.53 -11.85
CA SER A 221 9.77 -11.69 -13.12
C SER A 221 9.50 -10.49 -14.05
N THR A 222 8.22 -10.17 -14.27
CA THR A 222 7.83 -9.06 -15.15
C THR A 222 8.29 -7.71 -14.61
N SER A 223 8.13 -7.48 -13.31
CA SER A 223 8.38 -6.17 -12.72
C SER A 223 9.85 -5.85 -12.49
N ARG A 224 10.68 -6.88 -12.25
CA ARG A 224 12.13 -6.76 -12.05
C ARG A 224 12.95 -7.15 -13.27
N SER A 225 12.30 -7.54 -14.38
CA SER A 225 12.96 -8.01 -15.61
C SER A 225 13.92 -9.19 -15.37
N LEU A 226 13.51 -10.11 -14.49
CA LEU A 226 14.21 -11.36 -14.19
C LEU A 226 13.54 -12.53 -14.91
N SER A 227 14.27 -13.58 -15.24
CA SER A 227 13.63 -14.81 -15.71
C SER A 227 12.85 -15.46 -14.57
N GLU A 228 11.79 -16.21 -14.89
CA GLU A 228 11.02 -16.95 -13.87
C GLU A 228 11.92 -17.91 -13.08
N GLU A 229 12.90 -18.54 -13.73
CA GLU A 229 13.90 -19.41 -13.08
C GLU A 229 14.77 -18.65 -12.08
N GLN A 230 15.21 -17.43 -12.40
CA GLN A 230 15.96 -16.60 -11.45
C GLN A 230 15.11 -16.28 -10.22
N VAL A 231 13.83 -15.94 -10.43
CA VAL A 231 12.91 -15.66 -9.32
C VAL A 231 12.67 -16.89 -8.46
N GLN A 232 12.51 -18.07 -9.07
CA GLN A 232 12.37 -19.34 -8.34
C GLN A 232 13.61 -19.62 -7.48
N ASN A 233 14.81 -19.49 -8.03
CA ASN A 233 16.07 -19.67 -7.29
C ASN A 233 16.22 -18.68 -6.12
N ILE A 234 15.77 -17.43 -6.31
CA ILE A 234 15.75 -16.43 -5.24
C ILE A 234 14.79 -16.86 -4.13
N ILE A 235 13.59 -17.35 -4.48
CA ILE A 235 12.61 -17.83 -3.51
C ILE A 235 13.11 -19.07 -2.75
N ASP A 236 13.80 -19.98 -3.44
CA ASP A 236 14.38 -21.18 -2.84
C ASP A 236 15.55 -20.86 -1.88
N THR A 237 16.26 -19.76 -2.13
CA THR A 237 17.27 -19.21 -1.21
C THR A 237 16.62 -18.53 0.00
N GLY A 238 15.50 -17.86 -0.22
CA GLY A 238 14.61 -17.33 0.82
C GLY A 238 14.96 -15.96 1.37
N ILE A 239 16.22 -15.75 1.80
CA ILE A 239 16.67 -14.47 2.40
C ILE A 239 17.83 -13.91 1.59
N SER A 240 17.74 -12.63 1.25
CA SER A 240 18.82 -11.85 0.66
C SER A 240 19.19 -10.69 1.57
N THR A 241 20.49 -10.53 1.82
CA THR A 241 21.04 -9.29 2.40
C THR A 241 20.84 -8.13 1.42
N MET A 242 20.98 -6.89 1.89
CA MET A 242 20.77 -5.74 1.03
C MET A 242 21.75 -5.66 -0.15
N THR A 243 23.00 -6.07 0.06
CA THR A 243 24.02 -6.18 -0.99
C THR A 243 23.62 -7.21 -2.05
N GLU A 244 23.27 -8.44 -1.63
CA GLU A 244 22.81 -9.49 -2.54
C GLU A 244 21.52 -9.09 -3.27
N ALA A 245 20.57 -8.48 -2.56
CA ALA A 245 19.32 -8.02 -3.14
C ALA A 245 19.55 -6.98 -4.24
N LYS A 246 20.55 -6.09 -4.08
CA LYS A 246 20.93 -5.16 -5.14
C LYS A 246 21.61 -5.86 -6.32
N GLU A 247 22.51 -6.79 -6.07
CA GLU A 247 23.20 -7.59 -7.10
C GLU A 247 22.22 -8.44 -7.93
N LEU A 248 21.21 -9.01 -7.27
CA LEU A 248 20.12 -9.78 -7.89
C LEU A 248 19.08 -8.89 -8.59
N GLY A 249 19.19 -7.56 -8.50
CA GLY A 249 18.22 -6.64 -9.07
C GLY A 249 16.87 -6.62 -8.35
N LEU A 250 16.82 -7.08 -7.09
CA LEU A 250 15.63 -7.00 -6.25
C LEU A 250 15.42 -5.61 -5.62
N VAL A 251 16.51 -4.86 -5.41
CA VAL A 251 16.50 -3.50 -4.86
C VAL A 251 17.28 -2.58 -5.78
N ASP A 252 16.79 -1.37 -6.01
CA ASP A 252 17.41 -0.41 -6.92
C ASP A 252 18.45 0.45 -6.19
N THR A 253 18.08 0.98 -5.02
CA THR A 253 18.92 1.90 -4.24
C THR A 253 19.00 1.46 -2.78
N ILE A 254 20.23 1.47 -2.25
CA ILE A 254 20.50 1.26 -0.82
C ILE A 254 20.69 2.63 -0.21
N SER A 255 19.69 3.13 0.52
CA SER A 255 19.73 4.43 1.20
C SER A 255 18.66 4.48 2.29
N TYR A 256 18.86 5.36 3.27
CA TYR A 256 17.85 5.64 4.28
C TYR A 256 16.72 6.53 3.74
N GLU A 257 15.61 6.60 4.47
CA GLU A 257 14.42 7.35 4.04
C GLU A 257 14.72 8.85 3.85
N ASP A 258 15.47 9.45 4.76
CA ASP A 258 15.87 10.85 4.70
C ASP A 258 16.77 11.13 3.50
N GLU A 259 17.72 10.24 3.20
CA GLU A 259 18.57 10.32 2.01
C GLU A 259 17.74 10.25 0.71
N LEU A 260 16.71 9.40 0.65
CA LEU A 260 15.77 9.37 -0.46
C LEU A 260 15.03 10.70 -0.61
N LEU A 261 14.48 11.24 0.48
CA LEU A 261 13.74 12.50 0.45
C LEU A 261 14.65 13.67 0.07
N ASP A 262 15.90 13.68 0.52
CA ASP A 262 16.90 14.68 0.13
C ASP A 262 17.31 14.55 -1.34
N ARG A 263 17.46 13.33 -1.84
CA ARG A 263 17.70 13.05 -3.27
C ARG A 263 16.56 13.57 -4.13
N LEU A 264 15.31 13.34 -3.74
CA LEU A 264 14.13 13.86 -4.45
C LEU A 264 14.02 15.39 -4.34
N ARG A 265 14.44 15.96 -3.20
CA ARG A 265 14.47 17.41 -2.99
C ARG A 265 15.45 18.12 -3.92
N LYS A 266 16.57 17.49 -4.29
CA LYS A 266 17.63 18.05 -5.16
C LYS A 266 18.11 19.44 -4.68
N GLY A 267 18.11 19.67 -3.36
CA GLY A 267 18.49 20.94 -2.75
C GLY A 267 17.45 22.07 -2.84
N ASP A 268 16.23 21.85 -3.38
CA ASP A 268 15.16 22.84 -3.36
C ASP A 268 14.33 22.74 -2.06
N PRO A 269 14.47 23.67 -1.10
CA PRO A 269 13.71 23.60 0.16
C PRO A 269 12.20 23.75 -0.01
N ARG A 270 11.73 24.15 -1.20
CA ARG A 270 10.30 24.28 -1.51
C ARG A 270 9.65 22.94 -1.84
N THR A 271 10.42 21.89 -2.12
CA THR A 271 9.89 20.56 -2.43
C THR A 271 9.10 20.01 -1.24
N GLU A 272 7.83 19.71 -1.48
CA GLU A 272 6.88 19.29 -0.45
C GLU A 272 6.66 17.76 -0.51
N PHE A 273 6.65 17.13 0.66
CA PHE A 273 6.23 15.74 0.82
C PHE A 273 4.97 15.70 1.68
N ASP A 274 3.81 15.57 1.04
CA ASP A 274 2.53 15.59 1.72
C ASP A 274 2.24 14.22 2.38
N LYS A 275 2.66 14.06 3.64
CA LYS A 275 2.41 12.86 4.47
C LYS A 275 0.94 12.68 4.88
N LYS A 276 0.10 13.68 4.60
CA LYS A 276 -1.34 13.67 4.85
C LYS A 276 -2.14 13.63 3.54
N TYR A 277 -1.48 13.41 2.40
CA TYR A 277 -2.11 13.42 1.09
C TYR A 277 -3.33 12.50 1.05
N GLY A 278 -4.51 13.04 0.72
CA GLY A 278 -5.75 12.26 0.63
C GLY A 278 -6.25 11.63 1.94
N LYS A 279 -5.60 11.87 3.09
CA LYS A 279 -6.13 11.48 4.40
C LYS A 279 -7.25 12.44 4.77
N GLU A 280 -8.44 11.91 5.02
CA GLU A 280 -9.55 12.71 5.52
C GLU A 280 -9.14 13.35 6.85
N LYS A 281 -9.41 14.66 7.00
CA LYS A 281 -9.28 15.32 8.29
C LYS A 281 -10.33 14.71 9.22
N VAL A 282 -9.91 13.74 10.02
CA VAL A 282 -10.71 13.33 11.17
C VAL A 282 -10.70 14.52 12.11
N ASP A 283 -11.82 15.22 12.15
CA ASP A 283 -12.04 16.27 13.11
C ASP A 283 -12.17 15.61 14.49
N THR A 284 -11.04 15.58 15.21
CA THR A 284 -10.86 15.05 16.56
C THR A 284 -11.25 16.06 17.63
N ASP A 285 -11.80 17.22 17.27
CA ASP A 285 -12.31 18.17 18.25
C ASP A 285 -13.67 17.70 18.78
N PHE A 286 -13.60 16.87 19.82
CA PHE A 286 -14.77 16.48 20.60
C PHE A 286 -15.02 17.45 21.77
N SER A 287 -14.37 18.62 21.81
CA SER A 287 -14.56 19.58 22.89
C SER A 287 -15.83 20.43 22.69
N GLY A 288 -16.48 20.79 23.80
CA GLY A 288 -17.69 21.60 23.79
C GLY A 288 -18.98 20.86 23.36
N PHE A 289 -20.07 21.62 23.24
CA PHE A 289 -21.41 21.09 22.92
C PHE A 289 -21.48 20.44 21.53
N GLY A 290 -20.71 20.95 20.55
CA GLY A 290 -20.65 20.39 19.19
C GLY A 290 -19.99 19.01 19.14
N GLY A 291 -18.92 18.80 19.92
CA GLY A 291 -18.26 17.50 20.07
C GLY A 291 -19.15 16.44 20.72
N PHE A 292 -19.95 16.83 21.73
CA PHE A 292 -20.94 15.95 22.35
C PHE A 292 -22.05 15.54 21.38
N ILE A 293 -22.60 16.49 20.61
CA ILE A 293 -23.62 16.20 19.58
C ILE A 293 -23.06 15.28 18.49
N LYS A 294 -21.79 15.47 18.09
CA LYS A 294 -21.12 14.63 17.10
C LYS A 294 -20.93 13.20 17.62
N MET A 295 -20.50 13.04 18.88
CA MET A 295 -20.40 11.74 19.56
C MET A 295 -21.77 11.07 19.69
N MET A 296 -22.82 11.83 20.04
CA MET A 296 -24.18 11.31 20.16
C MET A 296 -24.75 10.87 18.81
N ASN A 297 -24.56 11.65 17.74
CA ASN A 297 -24.97 11.28 16.39
C ASN A 297 -24.24 10.02 15.89
N LEU A 298 -22.97 9.87 16.24
CA LEU A 298 -22.14 8.71 15.91
C LEU A 298 -22.61 7.45 16.66
N MET A 299 -22.90 7.57 17.97
CA MET A 299 -23.46 6.47 18.77
C MET A 299 -24.90 6.12 18.39
N MET A 300 -25.69 7.08 17.94
CA MET A 300 -27.07 6.88 17.52
C MET A 300 -27.22 6.48 16.04
N GLY A 301 -26.12 6.35 15.29
CA GLY A 301 -26.15 5.99 13.87
C GLY A 301 -26.85 7.03 12.99
N VAL A 302 -26.89 8.29 13.40
CA VAL A 302 -27.55 9.38 12.68
C VAL A 302 -26.60 9.87 11.58
N GLU A 303 -26.56 9.16 10.45
CA GLU A 303 -25.92 9.69 9.25
C GLU A 303 -26.73 10.87 8.72
N GLY A 304 -26.08 12.02 8.57
CA GLY A 304 -26.71 13.22 8.00
C GLY A 304 -27.29 12.90 6.62
N LYS A 305 -28.55 13.29 6.39
CA LYS A 305 -29.24 13.15 5.10
C LYS A 305 -28.36 13.69 3.97
N LYS A 306 -27.67 12.81 3.25
CA LYS A 306 -27.00 13.17 2.00
C LYS A 306 -28.09 13.65 1.04
N ARG A 307 -27.88 14.83 0.43
CA ARG A 307 -28.84 15.41 -0.52
C ARG A 307 -29.21 14.36 -1.56
N ALA A 308 -30.51 14.15 -1.76
CA ALA A 308 -31.01 13.36 -2.86
C ALA A 308 -30.47 13.97 -4.16
N SER A 309 -29.75 13.15 -4.93
CA SER A 309 -29.20 13.50 -6.23
C SER A 309 -29.91 12.63 -7.25
N ASP A 310 -30.55 13.26 -8.24
CA ASP A 310 -31.25 12.59 -9.35
C ASP A 310 -30.28 11.97 -10.38
N THR A 311 -28.98 12.04 -10.12
CA THR A 311 -27.95 11.44 -10.97
C THR A 311 -28.02 9.93 -10.91
N ALA A 312 -27.85 9.26 -12.05
CA ALA A 312 -27.69 7.82 -12.14
C ALA A 312 -26.51 7.32 -11.28
N LYS A 313 -26.70 6.19 -10.56
CA LYS A 313 -25.73 5.61 -9.63
C LYS A 313 -25.56 4.11 -9.88
N ILE A 314 -24.44 3.57 -9.40
CA ILE A 314 -24.20 2.14 -9.25
C ILE A 314 -24.13 1.85 -7.75
N ALA A 315 -24.98 0.95 -7.26
CA ALA A 315 -24.97 0.52 -5.87
C ALA A 315 -23.89 -0.55 -5.66
N ILE A 316 -23.06 -0.41 -4.63
CA ILE A 316 -22.07 -1.41 -4.23
C ILE A 316 -22.50 -2.02 -2.91
N ILE A 317 -22.84 -3.31 -2.93
CA ILE A 317 -23.26 -4.07 -1.76
C ILE A 317 -22.12 -5.01 -1.39
N TYR A 318 -21.50 -4.83 -0.23
CA TYR A 318 -20.43 -5.72 0.19
C TYR A 318 -20.98 -6.91 0.99
N ALA A 319 -20.68 -8.08 0.49
CA ALA A 319 -20.95 -9.39 1.04
C ALA A 319 -19.63 -9.94 1.61
N SER A 320 -19.34 -9.63 2.88
CA SER A 320 -18.08 -10.01 3.54
C SER A 320 -18.33 -10.92 4.74
N GLY A 321 -17.53 -11.98 4.86
CA GLY A 321 -17.59 -12.94 5.96
C GLY A 321 -18.44 -14.19 5.69
N PRO A 322 -18.52 -15.12 6.65
CA PRO A 322 -19.35 -16.31 6.55
C PRO A 322 -20.83 -15.95 6.41
N ILE A 323 -21.56 -16.73 5.61
CA ILE A 323 -22.99 -16.52 5.33
C ILE A 323 -23.84 -17.19 6.41
N MET A 324 -24.67 -16.41 7.10
CA MET A 324 -25.57 -16.88 8.15
C MET A 324 -26.99 -16.35 7.95
N PRO A 325 -28.02 -17.07 8.42
CA PRO A 325 -29.37 -16.53 8.49
C PRO A 325 -29.45 -15.32 9.44
N GLY A 326 -30.34 -14.38 9.15
CA GLY A 326 -30.60 -13.23 10.01
C GLY A 326 -29.84 -11.97 9.58
N LYS A 327 -29.58 -11.07 10.54
CA LYS A 327 -28.90 -9.79 10.28
C LYS A 327 -27.38 -9.91 10.34
N SER A 328 -26.68 -9.10 9.55
CA SER A 328 -25.22 -8.99 9.61
C SER A 328 -24.77 -8.53 10.98
N GLN A 329 -23.64 -9.06 11.42
CA GLN A 329 -23.03 -8.74 12.71
C GLN A 329 -21.54 -8.48 12.51
N SER A 330 -21.03 -7.44 13.17
CA SER A 330 -19.59 -7.17 13.27
C SER A 330 -19.15 -7.44 14.69
N GLY A 331 -18.10 -8.22 14.86
CA GLY A 331 -17.58 -8.58 16.17
C GLY A 331 -16.05 -8.66 16.21
N LEU A 332 -15.53 -8.86 17.42
CA LEU A 332 -14.08 -9.00 17.65
C LEU A 332 -13.46 -10.17 16.86
N PHE A 333 -14.26 -11.19 16.54
CA PHE A 333 -13.85 -12.39 15.82
C PHE A 333 -14.14 -12.33 14.32
N GLY A 334 -14.44 -11.14 13.78
CA GLY A 334 -14.74 -10.91 12.37
C GLY A 334 -16.20 -10.59 12.09
N ASP A 335 -16.47 -10.27 10.83
CA ASP A 335 -17.81 -9.96 10.33
C ASP A 335 -18.53 -11.24 9.90
N VAL A 336 -19.85 -11.26 10.13
CA VAL A 336 -20.79 -12.26 9.63
C VAL A 336 -21.74 -11.58 8.66
N MET A 337 -21.91 -12.20 7.50
CA MET A 337 -22.86 -11.79 6.48
C MET A 337 -24.23 -12.39 6.79
N GLY A 338 -25.17 -11.55 7.21
CA GLY A 338 -26.55 -11.98 7.45
C GLY A 338 -27.41 -11.85 6.20
N SER A 339 -28.15 -12.90 5.86
CA SER A 339 -29.05 -12.94 4.69
C SER A 339 -30.02 -11.76 4.66
N ASP A 340 -30.65 -11.44 5.78
CA ASP A 340 -31.72 -10.44 5.84
C ASP A 340 -31.18 -9.05 5.50
N THR A 341 -29.96 -8.74 5.97
CA THR A 341 -29.29 -7.46 5.70
C THR A 341 -28.88 -7.32 4.24
N ILE A 342 -28.42 -8.41 3.60
CA ILE A 342 -28.06 -8.38 2.19
C ILE A 342 -29.31 -8.26 1.32
N VAL A 343 -30.37 -9.03 1.60
CA VAL A 343 -31.65 -8.94 0.91
C VAL A 343 -32.24 -7.53 1.02
N GLU A 344 -32.25 -6.94 2.22
CA GLU A 344 -32.73 -5.57 2.43
C GLU A 344 -31.92 -4.55 1.63
N ALA A 345 -30.60 -4.69 1.58
CA ALA A 345 -29.73 -3.81 0.79
C ALA A 345 -30.00 -3.95 -0.73
N ILE A 346 -30.16 -5.17 -1.24
CA ILE A 346 -30.49 -5.43 -2.65
C ILE A 346 -31.86 -4.85 -2.99
N GLN A 347 -32.88 -5.11 -2.17
CA GLN A 347 -34.23 -4.58 -2.38
C GLN A 347 -34.27 -3.05 -2.31
N THR A 348 -33.51 -2.44 -1.40
CA THR A 348 -33.39 -0.98 -1.29
C THR A 348 -32.78 -0.39 -2.56
N ALA A 349 -31.69 -0.99 -3.06
CA ALA A 349 -31.06 -0.56 -4.29
C ALA A 349 -31.97 -0.77 -5.52
N ALA A 350 -32.72 -1.88 -5.57
CA ALA A 350 -33.63 -2.19 -6.68
C ALA A 350 -34.86 -1.26 -6.74
N LYS A 351 -35.29 -0.69 -5.60
CA LYS A 351 -36.41 0.27 -5.53
C LYS A 351 -36.01 1.71 -5.83
N ASP A 352 -34.71 2.03 -5.89
CA ASP A 352 -34.22 3.36 -6.19
C ASP A 352 -34.05 3.54 -7.71
N ASP A 353 -34.95 4.31 -8.34
CA ASP A 353 -34.92 4.57 -9.79
C ASP A 353 -33.62 5.24 -10.27
N THR A 354 -32.84 5.84 -9.38
CA THR A 354 -31.52 6.40 -9.71
C THR A 354 -30.44 5.33 -9.81
N VAL A 355 -30.63 4.15 -9.21
CA VAL A 355 -29.69 3.02 -9.29
C VAL A 355 -29.88 2.30 -10.63
N LYS A 356 -28.83 2.29 -11.45
CA LYS A 356 -28.83 1.65 -12.78
C LYS A 356 -28.14 0.29 -12.82
N ALA A 357 -27.35 -0.02 -11.79
CA ALA A 357 -26.71 -1.31 -11.63
C ALA A 357 -26.38 -1.58 -10.14
N ILE A 358 -26.32 -2.87 -9.79
CA ILE A 358 -25.87 -3.35 -8.48
C ILE A 358 -24.59 -4.17 -8.69
N VAL A 359 -23.56 -3.87 -7.91
CA VAL A 359 -22.33 -4.66 -7.80
C VAL A 359 -22.31 -5.32 -6.43
N LEU A 360 -22.37 -6.65 -6.41
CA LEU A 360 -22.16 -7.43 -5.19
C LEU A 360 -20.67 -7.72 -5.02
N ARG A 361 -20.03 -7.08 -4.05
CA ARG A 361 -18.59 -7.25 -3.75
C ARG A 361 -18.41 -8.34 -2.70
N VAL A 362 -18.00 -9.53 -3.15
CA VAL A 362 -17.98 -10.76 -2.34
C VAL A 362 -16.57 -11.05 -1.81
N ASN A 363 -16.48 -11.28 -0.50
CA ASN A 363 -15.32 -11.85 0.18
C ASN A 363 -15.83 -12.80 1.27
N SER A 364 -16.15 -14.04 0.88
CA SER A 364 -16.81 -15.00 1.75
C SER A 364 -16.27 -16.42 1.55
N PRO A 365 -16.07 -17.19 2.63
CA PRO A 365 -15.78 -18.63 2.54
C PRO A 365 -17.04 -19.48 2.27
N GLY A 366 -18.22 -18.84 2.12
CA GLY A 366 -19.52 -19.51 2.09
C GLY A 366 -20.18 -19.57 3.47
N GLY A 367 -21.08 -20.53 3.68
CA GLY A 367 -21.82 -20.68 4.93
C GLY A 367 -23.13 -21.45 4.76
N SER A 368 -24.20 -20.97 5.40
CA SER A 368 -25.53 -21.57 5.34
C SER A 368 -26.08 -21.58 3.92
N ALA A 369 -26.35 -22.77 3.38
CA ALA A 369 -26.94 -22.94 2.05
C ALA A 369 -28.32 -22.28 1.93
N LEU A 370 -29.16 -22.38 2.97
CA LEU A 370 -30.47 -21.73 2.98
C LEU A 370 -30.35 -20.21 2.99
N ALA A 371 -29.42 -19.66 3.78
CA ALA A 371 -29.20 -18.21 3.80
C ALA A 371 -28.71 -17.72 2.42
N SER A 372 -27.86 -18.50 1.75
CA SER A 372 -27.41 -18.21 0.38
C SER A 372 -28.52 -18.26 -0.66
N ASP A 373 -29.46 -19.20 -0.55
CA ASP A 373 -30.61 -19.33 -1.48
C ASP A 373 -31.65 -18.21 -1.29
N LEU A 374 -31.79 -17.73 -0.05
CA LEU A 374 -32.69 -16.63 0.29
C LEU A 374 -32.16 -15.24 -0.08
N MET A 375 -30.85 -15.10 -0.30
CA MET A 375 -30.18 -13.85 -0.70
C MET A 375 -30.28 -13.63 -2.21
#